data_AF-A0A9W8MDK8-F1
#
_entry.id   AF-A0A9W8MDK8-F1
#
_cell.length_a   1.000
_cell.length_b   1.000
_cell.length_c   1.000
_cell.angle_alpha   90.00
_cell.angle_beta   90.00
_cell.angle_gamma   90.00
#
_symmetry.space_group_name_H-M   'P 1'
#
loop_
_entity.id
_entity.type
_entity.pdbx_description
1 polymer ?
#
loop_
_entity_poly.entity_id
_entity_poly.type
_entity_poly.pdbx_seq_one_letter_code
_entity_poly.pdbx_strand_id
1 'polypeptide(L)'
;MMLAIRDDPEIFSRRPQDQMTALVFRPLGELVRYSKKQKLWWRRYKAILGGQSPSTDAQQYIAFNSMHEDWQHRNVVIVDGLDEITGREAQERIVGIMEWATMQRPLPLRFVVSSSKSEHDHVVRKAMANLSQETCRLVTFGGSPIDNDILVFLNDEFARIQKEFSNRGGGSIPAEGWPGVGIVRKLVTKARGLFVYASTLVKLMSTSSRDPILVLQQILDASPQVDNTARYEQSYIDLDALYSIILHPPDTDPDLIRRLLRAIMFSKDPFRSISELEEHLSFHSGSVEAVLRDLHSIISLPPEGQTIRFHHRTIRDYLLCKERSRDMYLDS
;
A
#
# COMPACT_ATOMS: atom_id res chain seq x y z
N MET A 1 18.70 -11.35 18.97
CA MET A 1 17.50 -10.60 19.44
C MET A 1 16.92 -11.19 20.72
N MET A 2 16.49 -12.46 20.76
CA MET A 2 15.97 -13.12 21.98
C MET A 2 16.92 -13.04 23.19
N LEU A 3 18.23 -13.18 22.97
CA LEU A 3 19.24 -13.01 24.03
C LEU A 3 19.31 -11.57 24.57
N ALA A 4 19.26 -10.57 23.70
CA ALA A 4 19.28 -9.16 24.12
C ALA A 4 18.05 -8.76 24.95
N ILE A 5 16.87 -9.32 24.64
CA ILE A 5 15.64 -9.11 25.41
C ILE A 5 15.70 -9.84 26.76
N ARG A 6 16.29 -11.05 26.80
CA ARG A 6 16.51 -11.80 28.03
C ARG A 6 17.48 -11.09 28.97
N ASP A 7 18.52 -10.46 28.43
CA ASP A 7 19.57 -9.78 29.19
C ASP A 7 19.13 -8.39 29.69
N ASP A 8 18.12 -7.78 29.06
CA ASP A 8 17.56 -6.48 29.44
C ASP A 8 16.04 -6.47 29.21
N PRO A 9 15.24 -6.93 30.19
CA PRO A 9 13.78 -7.01 30.05
C PRO A 9 13.09 -5.65 29.85
N GLU A 10 13.71 -4.57 30.32
CA GLU A 10 13.22 -3.19 30.17
C GLU A 10 13.72 -2.50 28.90
N ILE A 11 14.31 -3.24 27.96
CA ILE A 11 14.89 -2.68 26.74
C ILE A 11 13.89 -1.80 25.98
N PHE A 12 12.62 -2.19 25.90
CA PHE A 12 11.57 -1.42 25.20
C PHE A 12 11.19 -0.11 25.89
N SER A 13 11.58 0.10 27.14
CA SER A 13 11.41 1.35 27.89
C SER A 13 12.58 2.33 27.68
N ARG A 14 13.68 1.89 27.06
CA ARG A 14 14.86 2.73 26.79
C ARG A 14 14.66 3.65 25.59
N ARG A 15 15.61 4.56 25.36
CA ARG A 15 15.60 5.40 24.16
C ARG A 15 15.66 4.53 22.90
N PRO A 16 14.95 4.90 21.83
CA PRO A 16 14.90 4.07 20.62
C PRO A 16 16.28 3.77 19.99
N GLN A 17 17.26 4.67 20.12
CA GLN A 17 18.63 4.43 19.67
C GLN A 17 19.30 3.32 20.48
N ASP A 18 19.05 3.26 21.80
CA ASP A 18 19.57 2.20 22.68
C ASP A 18 18.92 0.85 22.32
N GLN A 19 17.61 0.86 22.05
CA GLN A 19 16.86 -0.30 21.56
C GLN A 19 17.45 -0.82 20.24
N MET A 20 17.58 0.07 19.24
CA MET A 20 18.11 -0.29 17.93
C MET A 20 19.56 -0.79 18.04
N THR A 21 20.36 -0.18 18.92
CA THR A 21 21.73 -0.63 19.18
C THR A 21 21.75 -2.07 19.69
N ALA A 22 20.98 -2.38 20.73
CA ALA A 22 21.02 -3.67 21.39
C ALA A 22 20.28 -4.77 20.63
N LEU A 23 19.19 -4.44 19.94
CA LEU A 23 18.36 -5.41 19.22
C LEU A 23 18.81 -5.66 17.78
N VAL A 24 19.41 -4.66 17.13
CA VAL A 24 19.76 -4.70 15.70
C VAL A 24 21.27 -4.58 15.49
N PHE A 25 21.89 -3.46 15.89
CA PHE A 25 23.29 -3.19 15.55
C PHE A 25 24.28 -4.14 16.24
N ARG A 26 24.10 -4.45 17.53
CA ARG A 26 25.01 -5.34 18.28
C ARG A 26 24.95 -6.77 17.75
N PRO A 27 23.77 -7.40 17.57
CA PRO A 27 23.68 -8.72 16.95
C PRO A 27 24.27 -8.76 15.53
N LEU A 28 23.98 -7.76 14.70
CA LEU A 28 24.56 -7.67 13.36
C LEU A 28 26.09 -7.48 13.41
N GLY A 29 26.59 -6.64 14.32
CA GLY A 29 28.01 -6.41 14.52
C GLY A 29 28.76 -7.66 14.99
N GLU A 30 28.15 -8.45 15.87
CA GLU A 30 28.67 -9.75 16.31
C GLU A 30 28.73 -10.75 15.16
N LEU A 31 27.69 -10.84 14.33
CA LEU A 31 27.67 -11.67 13.12
C LEU A 31 28.80 -11.28 12.14
N VAL A 32 29.00 -9.97 11.90
CA VAL A 32 30.07 -9.46 11.04
C VAL A 32 31.46 -9.77 11.62
N ARG A 33 31.64 -9.64 12.94
CA ARG A 33 32.91 -9.97 13.62
C ARG A 33 33.19 -11.46 13.60
N TYR A 34 32.17 -12.30 13.78
CA TYR A 34 32.26 -13.75 13.68
C TYR A 34 32.71 -14.16 12.27
N SER A 35 32.09 -13.60 11.23
CA SER A 35 32.50 -13.78 9.82
C SER A 35 33.98 -13.47 9.59
N LYS A 36 34.45 -12.30 10.03
CA LYS A 36 35.85 -11.88 9.86
C LYS A 36 36.84 -12.78 10.59
N LYS A 37 36.54 -13.18 11.83
CA LYS A 37 37.38 -14.10 12.62
C LYS A 37 37.46 -15.48 11.97
N GLN A 38 36.33 -16.02 11.51
CA GLN A 38 36.27 -17.26 10.74
C GLN A 38 37.07 -17.15 9.44
N LYS A 39 36.96 -16.07 8.67
CA LYS A 39 37.73 -15.83 7.44
C LYS A 39 39.25 -15.84 7.68
N LEU A 40 39.72 -15.24 8.77
CA LEU A 40 41.14 -15.27 9.18
C LEU A 40 41.57 -16.68 9.62
N TRP A 41 40.74 -17.36 10.41
CA TRP A 41 40.98 -18.73 10.83
C TRP A 41 41.06 -19.68 9.62
N TRP A 42 40.16 -19.56 8.65
CA TRP A 42 40.15 -20.34 7.41
C TRP A 42 41.34 -20.06 6.50
N ARG A 43 41.80 -18.81 6.40
CA ARG A 43 43.04 -18.48 5.66
C ARG A 43 44.26 -19.16 6.27
N ARG A 44 44.35 -19.20 7.60
CA ARG A 44 45.39 -19.95 8.32
C ARG A 44 45.24 -21.45 8.12
N TYR A 45 44.03 -21.99 8.25
CA TYR A 45 43.74 -23.41 8.05
C TYR A 45 44.09 -23.90 6.63
N LYS A 46 43.71 -23.15 5.58
CA LYS A 46 44.06 -23.47 4.19
C LYS A 46 45.56 -23.39 3.90
N ALA A 47 46.27 -22.45 4.53
CA ALA A 47 47.72 -22.36 4.42
C ALA A 47 48.45 -23.56 5.05
N ILE A 48 47.82 -24.23 6.02
CA ILE A 48 48.40 -25.38 6.73
C ILE A 48 48.12 -26.71 6.01
N LEU A 49 47.00 -26.86 5.29
CA LEU A 49 46.52 -28.18 4.81
C LEU A 49 46.46 -28.38 3.29
N GLY A 50 47.07 -27.52 2.49
CA GLY A 50 47.43 -27.87 1.10
C GLY A 50 46.31 -28.46 0.23
N GLY A 51 45.07 -27.93 0.33
CA GLY A 51 44.04 -28.17 -0.67
C GLY A 51 43.19 -29.44 -0.55
N GLN A 52 42.91 -29.95 0.67
CA GLN A 52 41.85 -30.95 0.82
C GLN A 52 40.42 -30.37 0.72
N SER A 53 39.49 -31.23 0.28
CA SER A 53 38.08 -30.90 0.02
C SER A 53 37.36 -30.38 1.27
N PRO A 54 36.41 -29.44 1.14
CA PRO A 54 35.88 -28.69 2.28
C PRO A 54 35.01 -29.59 3.18
N SER A 55 35.23 -29.57 4.51
CA SER A 55 34.35 -30.22 5.50
C SER A 55 32.96 -29.59 5.51
N THR A 56 31.99 -30.20 6.21
CA THR A 56 30.62 -29.68 6.39
C THR A 56 30.59 -28.23 6.90
N ASP A 57 31.54 -27.87 7.78
CA ASP A 57 31.73 -26.51 8.30
C ASP A 57 32.19 -25.52 7.22
N ALA A 58 32.94 -26.00 6.22
CA ALA A 58 33.39 -25.18 5.10
C ALA A 58 32.27 -24.91 4.08
N GLN A 59 31.33 -25.83 3.91
CA GLN A 59 30.11 -25.60 3.11
C GLN A 59 29.20 -24.57 3.80
N GLN A 60 29.02 -24.66 5.12
CA GLN A 60 28.30 -23.65 5.90
C GLN A 60 29.00 -22.28 5.83
N TYR A 61 30.34 -22.24 5.89
CA TYR A 61 31.11 -21.00 5.72
C TYR A 61 30.93 -20.41 4.32
N ILE A 62 31.00 -21.20 3.23
CA ILE A 62 30.80 -20.70 1.86
C ILE A 62 29.38 -20.16 1.69
N ALA A 63 28.35 -20.89 2.15
CA ALA A 63 26.96 -20.42 2.12
C ALA A 63 26.75 -19.13 2.93
N PHE A 64 27.35 -19.06 4.13
CA PHE A 64 27.26 -17.88 4.99
C PHE A 64 28.04 -16.67 4.44
N ASN A 65 29.20 -16.89 3.82
CA ASN A 65 30.03 -15.82 3.26
C ASN A 65 29.43 -15.31 1.93
N SER A 66 28.77 -16.17 1.16
CA SER A 66 27.93 -15.80 0.02
C SER A 66 26.74 -14.95 0.48
N MET A 67 26.00 -15.37 1.52
CA MET A 67 24.98 -14.52 2.15
C MET A 67 25.58 -13.20 2.62
N HIS A 68 26.74 -13.20 3.30
CA HIS A 68 27.32 -12.00 3.89
C HIS A 68 27.83 -10.98 2.85
N GLU A 69 28.39 -11.42 1.71
CA GLU A 69 28.71 -10.51 0.59
C GLU A 69 27.43 -9.89 -0.01
N ASP A 70 26.35 -10.65 -0.14
CA ASP A 70 25.03 -10.11 -0.53
C ASP A 70 24.49 -9.10 0.50
N TRP A 71 24.67 -9.35 1.80
CA TRP A 71 24.18 -8.48 2.88
C TRP A 71 24.89 -7.12 2.92
N GLN A 72 26.19 -7.04 2.58
CA GLN A 72 26.90 -5.76 2.54
C GLN A 72 26.41 -4.83 1.41
N HIS A 73 25.69 -5.36 0.42
CA HIS A 73 25.20 -4.61 -0.73
C HIS A 73 23.67 -4.43 -0.77
N ARG A 74 22.89 -5.12 0.10
CA ARG A 74 21.42 -5.21 -0.02
C ARG A 74 20.60 -4.92 1.25
N ASN A 75 21.13 -4.22 2.26
CA ASN A 75 20.34 -3.90 3.46
C ASN A 75 19.47 -2.65 3.25
N VAL A 76 18.34 -2.84 2.57
CA VAL A 76 17.31 -1.80 2.41
C VAL A 76 16.17 -2.07 3.37
N VAL A 77 15.84 -1.08 4.20
CA VAL A 77 14.61 -1.05 5.00
C VAL A 77 13.62 -0.16 4.28
N ILE A 78 12.48 -0.72 3.91
CA ILE A 78 11.40 0.02 3.26
C ILE A 78 10.39 0.40 4.33
N VAL A 79 10.13 1.69 4.49
CA VAL A 79 9.09 2.24 5.34
C VAL A 79 8.02 2.79 4.40
N ASP A 80 6.98 1.99 4.18
CA ASP A 80 5.88 2.39 3.32
C ASP A 80 4.82 3.16 4.14
N GLY A 81 4.50 4.40 3.73
CA GLY A 81 3.46 5.21 4.35
C GLY A 81 3.86 5.82 5.70
N LEU A 82 4.92 6.62 5.75
CA LEU A 82 5.32 7.32 6.98
C LEU A 82 4.18 8.21 7.54
N ASP A 83 3.35 8.78 6.66
CA ASP A 83 2.20 9.61 7.02
C ASP A 83 1.04 8.82 7.66
N GLU A 84 1.07 7.48 7.63
CA GLU A 84 0.07 6.64 8.31
C GLU A 84 0.30 6.57 9.83
N ILE A 85 1.52 6.91 10.28
CA ILE A 85 1.85 6.93 11.71
C ILE A 85 1.08 8.06 12.37
N THR A 86 0.25 7.70 13.36
CA THR A 86 -0.54 8.66 14.11
C THR A 86 0.35 9.45 15.05
N GLY A 87 0.33 10.78 14.89
CA GLY A 87 1.06 11.72 15.75
C GLY A 87 2.41 12.16 15.16
N ARG A 88 2.58 13.48 15.08
CA ARG A 88 3.79 14.11 14.55
C ARG A 88 5.05 13.70 15.30
N GLU A 89 4.98 13.64 16.62
CA GLU A 89 6.12 13.26 17.47
C GLU A 89 6.61 11.83 17.16
N ALA A 90 5.67 10.90 16.93
CA ALA A 90 6.01 9.53 16.57
C ALA A 90 6.70 9.45 15.20
N GLN A 91 6.21 10.21 14.21
CA GLN A 91 6.84 10.33 12.89
C GLN A 91 8.26 10.91 13.00
N GLU A 92 8.42 12.06 13.68
CA GLU A 92 9.73 12.70 13.88
C GLU A 92 10.72 11.77 14.59
N ARG A 93 10.25 11.03 15.60
CA ARG A 93 11.06 10.05 16.32
C ARG A 93 11.54 8.91 15.41
N ILE A 94 10.66 8.35 14.58
CA ILE A 94 11.01 7.27 13.64
C ILE A 94 12.04 7.77 12.62
N VAL A 95 11.85 8.97 12.09
CA VAL A 95 12.80 9.55 11.15
C VAL A 95 14.15 9.85 11.80
N GLY A 96 14.17 10.37 13.03
CA GLY A 96 15.41 10.60 13.78
C GLY A 96 16.18 9.31 14.08
N ILE A 97 15.48 8.17 14.26
CA ILE A 97 16.11 6.86 14.40
C ILE A 97 16.77 6.43 13.08
N MET A 98 16.08 6.60 11.95
CA MET A 98 16.63 6.28 10.62
C MET A 98 17.86 7.14 10.30
N GLU A 99 17.79 8.45 10.59
CA GLU A 99 18.90 9.37 10.47
C GLU A 99 20.12 8.88 11.29
N TRP A 100 19.92 8.66 12.59
CA TRP A 100 20.96 8.18 13.48
C TRP A 100 21.57 6.85 13.02
N ALA A 101 20.73 5.91 12.58
CA ALA A 101 21.14 4.59 12.12
C ALA A 101 22.01 4.66 10.87
N THR A 102 21.71 5.57 9.95
CA THR A 102 22.47 5.77 8.70
C THR A 102 23.88 6.30 8.98
N MET A 103 24.09 6.98 10.12
CA MET A 103 25.41 7.48 10.54
C MET A 103 26.28 6.41 11.22
N GLN A 104 25.73 5.26 11.65
CA GLN A 104 26.49 4.25 12.41
C GLN A 104 27.31 3.31 11.50
N ARG A 105 28.63 3.48 11.48
CA ARG A 105 29.57 2.55 10.79
C ARG A 105 30.03 1.43 11.74
N PRO A 106 30.27 0.18 11.26
CA PRO A 106 30.32 -0.28 9.87
C PRO A 106 29.01 -0.86 9.31
N LEU A 107 27.83 -0.39 9.73
CA LEU A 107 26.55 -0.99 9.32
C LEU A 107 25.75 -0.04 8.41
N PRO A 108 25.75 -0.23 7.07
CA PRO A 108 25.15 0.71 6.13
C PRO A 108 23.69 0.33 5.85
N LEU A 109 22.79 0.51 6.83
CA LEU A 109 21.36 0.43 6.53
C LEU A 109 20.99 1.55 5.55
N ARG A 110 20.23 1.21 4.51
CA ARG A 110 19.63 2.17 3.58
C ARG A 110 18.14 2.19 3.82
N PHE A 111 17.55 3.37 3.90
CA PHE A 111 16.11 3.51 4.09
C PHE A 111 15.48 4.03 2.81
N VAL A 112 14.37 3.42 2.41
CA VAL A 112 13.46 3.96 1.40
C VAL A 112 12.15 4.25 2.12
N VAL A 113 11.74 5.51 2.12
CA VAL A 113 10.57 5.96 2.86
C VAL A 113 9.59 6.56 1.88
N SER A 114 8.34 6.09 1.87
CA SER A 114 7.25 6.68 1.09
C SER A 114 6.34 7.50 2.03
N SER A 115 5.72 8.55 1.49
CA SER A 115 4.73 9.36 2.18
C SER A 115 3.77 9.96 1.16
N SER A 116 2.47 9.88 1.42
CA SER A 116 1.41 10.30 0.48
C SER A 116 0.95 11.75 0.65
N LYS A 117 1.15 12.34 1.84
CA LYS A 117 0.60 13.66 2.20
C LYS A 117 1.64 14.76 2.20
N SER A 118 1.42 15.78 1.38
CA SER A 118 2.21 17.03 1.35
C SER A 118 2.04 17.87 2.63
N GLU A 119 0.95 17.69 3.39
CA GLU A 119 0.75 18.40 4.67
C GLU A 119 1.71 17.92 5.78
N HIS A 120 2.28 16.71 5.64
CA HIS A 120 3.25 16.12 6.58
C HIS A 120 4.70 16.23 6.07
N ASP A 121 4.89 16.92 4.94
CA ASP A 121 6.17 17.17 4.29
C ASP A 121 7.16 17.89 5.22
N HIS A 122 6.69 18.57 6.27
CA HIS A 122 7.57 19.17 7.28
C HIS A 122 8.46 18.13 7.99
N VAL A 123 7.95 16.96 8.36
CA VAL A 123 8.74 15.96 9.11
C VAL A 123 9.84 15.39 8.21
N VAL A 124 9.48 15.05 6.97
CA VAL A 124 10.43 14.55 5.96
C VAL A 124 11.44 15.64 5.61
N ARG A 125 11.01 16.87 5.29
CA ARG A 125 11.91 17.99 4.98
C ARG A 125 12.84 18.36 6.14
N LYS A 126 12.34 18.37 7.38
CA LYS A 126 13.15 18.65 8.57
C LYS A 126 14.27 17.63 8.71
N ALA A 127 13.98 16.35 8.52
CA ALA A 127 15.00 15.32 8.55
C ALA A 127 15.99 15.42 7.39
N MET A 128 15.50 15.76 6.19
CA MET A 128 16.37 16.01 5.04
C MET A 128 17.28 17.22 5.23
N ALA A 129 16.84 18.26 5.96
CA ALA A 129 17.67 19.43 6.24
C ALA A 129 18.90 19.08 7.11
N ASN A 130 18.79 18.05 7.95
CA ASN A 130 19.89 17.58 8.81
C ASN A 130 20.82 16.60 8.07
N LEU A 131 20.38 16.01 6.96
CA LEU A 131 21.14 15.04 6.17
C LEU A 131 21.77 15.71 4.95
N SER A 132 23.02 15.36 4.62
CA SER A 132 23.62 15.82 3.36
C SER A 132 22.87 15.24 2.15
N GLN A 133 22.87 15.95 1.02
CA GLN A 133 22.29 15.44 -0.24
C GLN A 133 22.96 14.15 -0.75
N GLU A 134 24.18 13.85 -0.30
CA GLU A 134 24.85 12.58 -0.57
C GLU A 134 24.25 11.41 0.23
N THR A 135 23.58 11.71 1.34
CA THR A 135 23.04 10.73 2.30
C THR A 135 21.53 10.53 2.12
N CYS A 136 20.80 11.54 1.67
CA CYS A 136 19.35 11.49 1.47
C CYS A 136 18.95 12.07 0.11
N ARG A 137 18.09 11.36 -0.63
CA ARG A 137 17.52 11.82 -1.90
C ARG A 137 16.00 11.80 -1.84
N LEU A 138 15.38 12.95 -2.09
CA LEU A 138 13.93 13.04 -2.28
C LEU A 138 13.59 12.71 -3.73
N VAL A 139 12.65 11.79 -3.93
CA VAL A 139 12.03 11.55 -5.22
C VAL A 139 10.55 11.87 -5.08
N THR A 140 10.11 12.95 -5.74
CA THR A 140 8.69 13.31 -5.80
C THR A 140 8.07 12.68 -7.04
N PHE A 141 7.03 11.88 -6.84
CA PHE A 141 6.23 11.32 -7.92
C PHE A 141 5.05 12.27 -8.19
N GLY A 142 4.95 12.79 -9.42
CA GLY A 142 3.91 13.75 -9.80
C GLY A 142 4.02 14.18 -11.27
N GLY A 143 2.89 14.57 -11.88
CA GLY A 143 2.85 15.21 -13.20
C GLY A 143 2.78 14.27 -14.41
N SER A 144 3.16 14.78 -15.58
CA SER A 144 3.03 14.17 -16.92
C SER A 144 3.43 12.68 -17.02
N PRO A 145 4.49 12.18 -16.35
CA PRO A 145 4.82 10.75 -16.40
C PRO A 145 3.70 9.85 -15.87
N ILE A 146 3.02 10.25 -14.79
CA ILE A 146 1.94 9.47 -14.19
C ILE A 146 0.70 9.46 -15.09
N ASP A 147 0.38 10.59 -15.71
CA ASP A 147 -0.74 10.67 -16.64
C ASP A 147 -0.52 9.77 -17.86
N ASN A 148 0.73 9.63 -18.32
CA ASN A 148 1.08 8.70 -19.37
C ASN A 148 0.97 7.23 -18.93
N ASP A 149 1.37 6.91 -17.70
CA ASP A 149 1.21 5.56 -17.15
C ASP A 149 -0.28 5.19 -17.00
N ILE A 150 -1.11 6.13 -16.53
CA ILE A 150 -2.57 5.96 -16.46
C ILE A 150 -3.16 5.80 -17.87
N LEU A 151 -2.69 6.57 -18.86
CA LEU A 151 -3.13 6.46 -20.25
C LEU A 151 -2.84 5.06 -20.80
N VAL A 152 -1.62 4.55 -20.62
CA VAL A 152 -1.22 3.21 -21.07
C VAL A 152 -2.06 2.15 -20.36
N PHE A 153 -2.18 2.24 -19.03
CA PHE A 153 -2.99 1.32 -18.23
C PHE A 153 -4.46 1.28 -18.69
N LEU A 154 -5.10 2.43 -18.87
CA LEU A 154 -6.50 2.48 -19.29
C LEU A 154 -6.70 1.89 -20.69
N ASN A 155 -5.80 2.15 -21.65
CA ASN A 155 -5.91 1.56 -22.98
C ASN A 155 -5.84 0.03 -22.96
N ASP A 156 -4.91 -0.54 -22.18
CA ASP A 156 -4.77 -1.99 -22.05
C ASP A 156 -6.00 -2.61 -21.36
N GLU A 157 -6.46 -2.00 -20.27
CA GLU A 157 -7.62 -2.49 -19.52
C GLU A 157 -8.93 -2.35 -20.29
N PHE A 158 -9.12 -1.29 -21.08
CA PHE A 158 -10.28 -1.18 -21.96
C PHE A 158 -10.29 -2.26 -23.04
N ALA A 159 -9.14 -2.58 -23.64
CA ALA A 159 -9.03 -3.69 -24.58
C ALA A 159 -9.35 -5.04 -23.91
N ARG A 160 -8.88 -5.25 -22.67
CA ARG A 160 -9.20 -6.45 -21.88
C ARG A 160 -10.71 -6.55 -21.59
N ILE A 161 -11.32 -5.49 -21.07
CA ILE A 161 -12.76 -5.45 -20.76
C ILE A 161 -13.60 -5.71 -22.02
N GLN A 162 -13.22 -5.12 -23.14
CA GLN A 162 -13.91 -5.32 -24.41
C GLN A 162 -13.89 -6.78 -24.86
N LYS A 163 -12.72 -7.42 -24.76
CA LYS A 163 -12.55 -8.84 -25.09
C LYS A 163 -13.36 -9.73 -24.16
N GLU A 164 -13.33 -9.48 -22.85
CA GLU A 164 -14.07 -10.26 -21.86
C GLU A 164 -15.58 -10.12 -22.02
N PHE A 165 -16.08 -8.91 -22.30
CA PHE A 165 -17.51 -8.68 -22.52
C PHE A 165 -18.02 -9.41 -23.76
N SER A 166 -17.28 -9.31 -24.88
CA SER A 166 -17.58 -10.04 -26.12
C SER A 166 -17.60 -11.56 -25.89
N ASN A 167 -16.63 -12.10 -25.14
CA ASN A 167 -16.54 -13.54 -24.87
C ASN A 167 -17.71 -14.09 -24.04
N ARG A 168 -18.38 -13.25 -23.23
CA ARG A 168 -19.51 -13.65 -22.39
C ARG A 168 -20.86 -13.55 -23.13
N GLY A 169 -20.86 -13.25 -24.42
CA GLY A 169 -22.08 -13.03 -25.20
C GLY A 169 -22.75 -11.69 -24.90
N GLY A 170 -22.04 -10.75 -24.25
CA GLY A 170 -22.46 -9.36 -24.18
C GLY A 170 -22.55 -8.76 -25.59
N GLY A 171 -23.40 -7.75 -25.77
CA GLY A 171 -23.58 -7.10 -27.07
C GLY A 171 -22.26 -6.64 -27.71
N SER A 172 -22.32 -6.29 -28.99
CA SER A 172 -21.11 -5.89 -29.73
C SER A 172 -20.66 -4.49 -29.30
N ILE A 173 -19.63 -4.39 -28.46
CA ILE A 173 -18.86 -3.14 -28.28
C ILE A 173 -18.18 -2.86 -29.62
N PRO A 174 -18.21 -1.61 -30.15
CA PRO A 174 -17.54 -1.28 -31.41
C PRO A 174 -16.09 -1.78 -31.43
N ALA A 175 -15.77 -2.64 -32.41
CA ALA A 175 -14.52 -3.40 -32.42
C ALA A 175 -13.26 -2.53 -32.51
N GLU A 176 -13.33 -1.40 -33.23
CA GLU A 176 -12.18 -0.52 -33.41
C GLU A 176 -12.26 0.72 -32.53
N GLY A 177 -11.24 0.88 -31.69
CA GLY A 177 -10.96 2.14 -31.02
C GLY A 177 -11.88 2.49 -29.84
N TRP A 178 -12.69 1.57 -29.31
CA TRP A 178 -13.46 1.80 -28.08
C TRP A 178 -12.53 1.97 -26.86
N PRO A 179 -12.83 2.90 -25.93
CA PRO A 179 -13.95 3.86 -25.93
C PRO A 179 -13.69 5.13 -26.74
N GLY A 180 -12.53 5.25 -27.37
CA GLY A 180 -12.10 6.41 -28.16
C GLY A 180 -11.03 7.19 -27.41
N VAL A 181 -10.00 7.62 -28.14
CA VAL A 181 -8.85 8.35 -27.57
C VAL A 181 -9.28 9.58 -26.77
N GLY A 182 -10.33 10.28 -27.21
CA GLY A 182 -10.88 11.44 -26.50
C GLY A 182 -11.46 11.08 -25.12
N ILE A 183 -12.17 9.95 -25.02
CA ILE A 183 -12.73 9.47 -23.76
C ILE A 183 -11.61 9.04 -22.81
N VAL A 184 -10.63 8.29 -23.29
CA VAL A 184 -9.49 7.87 -22.46
C VAL A 184 -8.74 9.10 -21.92
N ARG A 185 -8.46 10.10 -22.75
CA ARG A 185 -7.83 11.35 -22.31
C ARG A 185 -8.65 12.12 -21.27
N LYS A 186 -9.99 12.14 -21.42
CA LYS A 186 -10.88 12.73 -20.42
C LYS A 186 -10.77 11.99 -19.08
N LEU A 187 -10.70 10.65 -19.10
CA LEU A 187 -10.52 9.86 -17.88
C LEU A 187 -9.15 10.04 -17.22
N VAL A 188 -8.07 10.15 -18.00
CA VAL A 188 -6.74 10.53 -17.49
C VAL A 188 -6.80 11.87 -16.78
N THR A 189 -7.49 12.85 -17.37
CA THR A 189 -7.67 14.18 -16.76
C THR A 189 -8.48 14.10 -15.46
N LYS A 190 -9.59 13.34 -15.44
CA LYS A 190 -10.38 13.11 -14.22
C LYS A 190 -9.58 12.37 -13.14
N ALA A 191 -8.61 11.53 -13.52
CA ALA A 191 -7.76 10.85 -12.55
C ALA A 191 -6.88 11.80 -11.73
N ARG A 192 -6.52 12.99 -12.26
CA ARG A 192 -5.59 13.95 -11.59
C ARG A 192 -4.32 13.27 -11.06
N GLY A 193 -3.73 12.36 -11.83
CA GLY A 193 -2.56 11.58 -11.39
C GLY A 193 -2.83 10.53 -10.31
N LEU A 194 -4.08 10.30 -9.91
CA LEU A 194 -4.46 9.28 -8.93
C LEU A 194 -4.70 7.94 -9.62
N PHE A 195 -3.71 7.04 -9.56
CA PHE A 195 -3.87 5.69 -10.12
C PHE A 195 -5.02 4.90 -9.45
N VAL A 196 -5.37 5.23 -8.19
CA VAL A 196 -6.53 4.67 -7.51
C VAL A 196 -7.85 4.98 -8.24
N TYR A 197 -7.97 6.14 -8.90
CA TYR A 197 -9.14 6.46 -9.73
C TYR A 197 -9.22 5.48 -10.92
N ALA A 198 -8.13 5.36 -11.68
CA ALA A 198 -8.09 4.51 -12.87
C ALA A 198 -8.35 3.03 -12.53
N SER A 199 -7.68 2.51 -11.50
CA SER A 199 -7.86 1.12 -11.07
C SER A 199 -9.25 0.84 -10.49
N THR A 200 -9.83 1.77 -9.73
CA THR A 200 -11.21 1.62 -9.22
C THR A 200 -12.22 1.64 -10.36
N LEU A 201 -12.04 2.53 -11.33
CA LEU A 201 -12.86 2.65 -12.54
C LEU A 201 -12.83 1.35 -13.37
N VAL A 202 -11.63 0.82 -13.62
CA VAL A 202 -11.45 -0.44 -14.34
C VAL A 202 -12.12 -1.60 -13.61
N LYS A 203 -11.94 -1.71 -12.29
CA LYS A 203 -12.62 -2.73 -11.49
C LYS A 203 -14.14 -2.61 -11.63
N LEU A 204 -14.68 -1.40 -11.46
CA LEU A 204 -16.11 -1.13 -11.57
C LEU A 204 -16.70 -1.56 -12.92
N MET A 205 -15.97 -1.39 -14.01
CA MET A 205 -16.40 -1.80 -15.35
C MET A 205 -16.16 -3.30 -15.64
N SER A 206 -15.30 -3.96 -14.87
CA SER A 206 -14.94 -5.37 -15.08
C SER A 206 -15.95 -6.35 -14.47
N THR A 207 -16.99 -5.87 -13.79
CA THR A 207 -18.02 -6.74 -13.20
C THR A 207 -18.80 -7.47 -14.27
N SER A 208 -19.08 -8.76 -14.05
CA SER A 208 -19.91 -9.57 -14.96
C SER A 208 -21.39 -9.16 -14.99
N SER A 209 -21.86 -8.39 -14.02
CA SER A 209 -23.29 -8.08 -13.84
C SER A 209 -23.76 -6.81 -14.55
N ARG A 210 -22.85 -5.99 -15.12
CA ARG A 210 -23.20 -4.70 -15.72
C ARG A 210 -22.63 -4.53 -17.12
N ASP A 211 -23.36 -3.78 -17.95
CA ASP A 211 -22.88 -3.36 -19.26
C ASP A 211 -21.78 -2.30 -19.09
N PRO A 212 -20.54 -2.54 -19.53
CA PRO A 212 -19.43 -1.61 -19.39
C PRO A 212 -19.67 -0.29 -20.15
N ILE A 213 -20.50 -0.28 -21.20
CA ILE A 213 -20.88 0.94 -21.92
C ILE A 213 -21.72 1.84 -21.01
N LEU A 214 -22.73 1.28 -20.35
CA LEU A 214 -23.61 2.02 -19.44
C LEU A 214 -22.84 2.54 -18.22
N VAL A 215 -21.97 1.71 -17.65
CA VAL A 215 -21.11 2.11 -16.51
C VAL A 215 -20.16 3.24 -16.93
N LEU A 216 -19.52 3.14 -18.09
CA LEU A 216 -18.64 4.18 -18.60
C LEU A 216 -19.41 5.50 -18.82
N GLN A 217 -20.62 5.44 -19.39
CA GLN A 217 -21.46 6.61 -19.57
C GLN A 217 -21.82 7.27 -18.23
N GLN A 218 -22.24 6.49 -17.24
CA GLN A 218 -22.53 7.00 -15.88
C GLN A 218 -21.33 7.75 -15.28
N ILE A 219 -20.11 7.22 -15.43
CA ILE A 219 -18.88 7.87 -14.94
C ILE A 219 -18.56 9.16 -15.69
N LEU A 220 -18.81 9.19 -17.01
CA LEU A 220 -18.57 10.36 -17.85
C LEU A 220 -19.55 11.49 -17.58
N ASP A 221 -20.81 11.13 -17.29
CA ASP A 221 -21.92 12.04 -16.99
C ASP A 221 -21.90 12.52 -15.53
N ALA A 222 -21.25 11.76 -14.64
CA ALA A 222 -21.04 12.17 -13.26
C ALA A 222 -20.23 13.47 -13.21
N SER A 223 -20.91 14.55 -12.83
CA SER A 223 -20.30 15.83 -12.49
C SER A 223 -19.99 15.84 -11.00
N PRO A 224 -18.76 16.19 -10.59
CA PRO A 224 -18.45 16.34 -9.18
C PRO A 224 -19.37 17.41 -8.57
N GLN A 225 -19.94 17.12 -7.41
CA GLN A 225 -20.72 18.10 -6.66
C GLN A 225 -19.74 19.05 -5.96
N VAL A 226 -19.22 20.03 -6.71
CA VAL A 226 -18.28 21.03 -6.21
C VAL A 226 -19.04 21.96 -5.27
N ASP A 227 -18.81 21.83 -3.96
CA ASP A 227 -19.14 22.88 -3.03
C ASP A 227 -17.92 23.82 -2.91
N ASN A 228 -18.02 25.00 -3.50
CA ASN A 228 -16.95 26.01 -3.49
C ASN A 228 -16.63 26.53 -2.07
N THR A 229 -17.42 26.15 -1.06
CA THR A 229 -17.18 26.49 0.35
C THR A 229 -16.45 25.39 1.13
N ALA A 230 -16.23 24.23 0.51
CA ALA A 230 -15.66 23.07 1.18
C ALA A 230 -14.16 23.22 1.44
N ARG A 231 -13.74 22.87 2.65
CA ARG A 231 -12.35 23.00 3.14
C ARG A 231 -11.47 21.77 2.86
N TYR A 232 -11.92 20.80 2.05
CA TYR A 232 -11.19 19.56 1.78
C TYR A 232 -10.41 19.61 0.46
N GLU A 233 -9.44 18.69 0.30
CA GLU A 233 -8.58 18.63 -0.88
C GLU A 233 -9.37 18.38 -2.17
N GLN A 234 -9.42 19.39 -3.05
CA GLN A 234 -10.06 19.31 -4.38
C GLN A 234 -9.41 18.26 -5.30
N SER A 235 -8.21 17.79 -4.96
CA SER A 235 -7.49 16.74 -5.69
C SER A 235 -8.29 15.45 -5.83
N TYR A 236 -9.17 15.13 -4.87
CA TYR A 236 -9.95 13.89 -4.85
C TYR A 236 -11.34 14.02 -5.48
N ILE A 237 -11.75 15.16 -6.01
CA ILE A 237 -13.17 15.40 -6.32
C ILE A 237 -13.78 14.43 -7.35
N ASP A 238 -12.98 13.98 -8.33
CA ASP A 238 -13.42 13.00 -9.34
C ASP A 238 -13.38 11.57 -8.79
N LEU A 239 -12.47 11.29 -7.86
CA LEU A 239 -12.46 10.02 -7.11
C LEU A 239 -13.68 9.93 -6.19
N ASP A 240 -14.05 11.04 -5.56
CA ASP A 240 -15.23 11.14 -4.69
C ASP A 240 -16.52 10.96 -5.48
N ALA A 241 -16.59 11.53 -6.69
CA ALA A 241 -17.69 11.28 -7.62
C ALA A 241 -17.76 9.80 -8.01
N LEU A 242 -16.63 9.16 -8.28
CA LEU A 242 -16.58 7.72 -8.58
C LEU A 242 -17.03 6.87 -7.39
N TYR A 243 -16.61 7.20 -6.15
CA TYR A 243 -17.10 6.52 -4.95
C TYR A 243 -18.59 6.73 -4.74
N SER A 244 -19.11 7.93 -4.99
CA SER A 244 -20.55 8.20 -4.90
C SER A 244 -21.35 7.29 -5.84
N ILE A 245 -20.90 7.09 -7.10
CA ILE A 245 -21.54 6.14 -8.03
C ILE A 245 -21.55 4.71 -7.47
N ILE A 246 -20.41 4.27 -6.91
CA ILE A 246 -20.25 2.90 -6.38
C ILE A 246 -21.14 2.66 -5.16
N LEU A 247 -21.28 3.68 -4.31
CA LEU A 247 -22.03 3.62 -3.05
C LEU A 247 -23.55 3.85 -3.22
N HIS A 248 -24.01 4.17 -4.43
CA HIS A 248 -25.43 4.34 -4.76
C HIS A 248 -25.88 3.42 -5.91
N PRO A 249 -25.87 2.09 -5.72
CA PRO A 249 -26.48 1.18 -6.69
C PRO A 249 -27.98 1.46 -6.78
N PRO A 250 -28.61 1.36 -7.98
CA PRO A 250 -30.01 1.72 -8.19
C PRO A 250 -31.01 0.89 -7.37
N ASP A 251 -30.67 -0.37 -7.05
CA ASP A 251 -31.55 -1.33 -6.39
C ASP A 251 -31.09 -1.73 -4.97
N THR A 252 -30.22 -0.93 -4.35
CA THR A 252 -29.70 -1.21 -3.00
C THR A 252 -29.99 -0.05 -2.06
N ASP A 253 -30.52 -0.39 -0.88
CA ASP A 253 -30.74 0.57 0.21
C ASP A 253 -29.41 1.16 0.71
N PRO A 254 -29.20 2.49 0.64
CA PRO A 254 -28.01 3.14 1.17
C PRO A 254 -27.78 2.87 2.67
N ASP A 255 -28.84 2.67 3.46
CA ASP A 255 -28.72 2.36 4.89
C ASP A 255 -28.09 0.98 5.12
N LEU A 256 -28.42 0.00 4.27
CA LEU A 256 -27.81 -1.32 4.28
C LEU A 256 -26.31 -1.23 3.97
N ILE A 257 -25.94 -0.45 2.94
CA ILE A 257 -24.54 -0.20 2.59
C ILE A 257 -23.81 0.47 3.77
N ARG A 258 -24.42 1.49 4.38
CA ARG A 258 -23.82 2.21 5.52
C ARG A 258 -23.55 1.29 6.71
N ARG A 259 -24.51 0.44 7.08
CA ARG A 259 -24.35 -0.54 8.17
C ARG A 259 -23.23 -1.53 7.90
N LEU A 260 -23.17 -2.04 6.67
CA LEU A 260 -22.13 -2.96 6.22
C LEU A 260 -20.74 -2.31 6.29
N LEU A 261 -20.60 -1.10 5.74
CA LEU A 261 -19.34 -0.37 5.75
C LEU A 261 -18.88 -0.02 7.16
N ARG A 262 -19.82 0.37 8.04
CA ARG A 262 -19.55 0.63 9.46
C ARG A 262 -18.98 -0.61 10.15
N ALA A 263 -19.58 -1.78 9.94
CA ALA A 263 -19.06 -3.03 10.49
C ALA A 263 -17.65 -3.32 9.98
N ILE A 264 -17.40 -3.24 8.67
CA ILE A 264 -16.06 -3.49 8.09
C ILE A 264 -15.01 -2.48 8.60
N MET A 265 -15.41 -1.24 8.87
CA MET A 265 -14.50 -0.19 9.32
C MET A 265 -14.14 -0.24 10.80
N PHE A 266 -15.13 -0.48 11.67
CA PHE A 266 -14.98 -0.26 13.11
C PHE A 266 -15.03 -1.53 13.95
N SER A 267 -15.25 -2.71 13.35
CA SER A 267 -15.13 -3.97 14.08
C SER A 267 -13.69 -4.17 14.53
N LYS A 268 -13.53 -4.64 15.77
CA LYS A 268 -12.21 -4.92 16.36
C LYS A 268 -11.48 -6.02 15.60
N ASP A 269 -12.22 -7.06 15.23
CA ASP A 269 -11.73 -8.21 14.50
C ASP A 269 -12.20 -8.15 13.04
N PRO A 270 -11.31 -8.40 12.07
CA PRO A 270 -11.68 -8.41 10.66
C PRO A 270 -12.47 -9.68 10.31
N PHE A 271 -13.50 -9.53 9.48
CA PHE A 271 -14.34 -10.63 9.01
C PHE A 271 -13.59 -11.50 7.99
N ARG A 272 -13.61 -12.82 8.18
CA ARG A 272 -12.98 -13.82 7.29
C ARG A 272 -13.94 -14.38 6.26
N SER A 273 -15.25 -14.16 6.42
CA SER A 273 -16.27 -14.61 5.48
C SER A 273 -17.47 -13.66 5.44
N ILE A 274 -18.28 -13.78 4.39
CA ILE A 274 -19.57 -13.08 4.28
C ILE A 274 -20.52 -13.53 5.39
N SER A 275 -20.50 -14.82 5.74
CA SER A 275 -21.34 -15.39 6.79
C SER A 275 -21.04 -14.79 8.17
N GLU A 276 -19.76 -14.59 8.51
CA GLU A 276 -19.38 -13.91 9.76
C GLU A 276 -19.90 -12.46 9.82
N LEU A 277 -19.87 -11.76 8.69
CA LEU A 277 -20.39 -10.40 8.58
C LEU A 277 -21.93 -10.36 8.67
N GLU A 278 -22.62 -11.32 8.05
CA GLU A 278 -24.07 -11.48 8.14
C GLU A 278 -24.51 -11.78 9.58
N GLU A 279 -23.83 -12.70 10.27
CA GLU A 279 -24.08 -13.02 11.67
C GLU A 279 -23.89 -11.79 12.57
N HIS A 280 -22.78 -11.07 12.38
CA HIS A 280 -22.49 -9.84 13.14
C HIS A 280 -23.57 -8.77 12.97
N LEU A 281 -24.13 -8.63 11.77
CA LEU A 281 -25.17 -7.64 11.45
C LEU A 281 -26.61 -8.15 11.70
N SER A 282 -26.75 -9.41 12.11
CA SER A 282 -28.05 -10.11 12.23
C SER A 282 -28.85 -10.10 10.92
N PHE A 283 -28.17 -10.35 9.79
CA PHE A 283 -28.79 -10.44 8.47
C PHE A 283 -29.03 -11.89 8.05
N HIS A 284 -30.02 -12.09 7.18
CA HIS A 284 -30.30 -13.42 6.62
C HIS A 284 -29.18 -13.82 5.66
N SER A 285 -28.88 -15.12 5.60
CA SER A 285 -27.84 -15.62 4.71
C SER A 285 -28.14 -15.27 3.25
N GLY A 286 -27.16 -14.72 2.55
CA GLY A 286 -27.26 -14.26 1.16
C GLY A 286 -27.72 -12.80 1.01
N SER A 287 -28.09 -12.12 2.10
CA SER A 287 -28.53 -10.72 2.05
C SER A 287 -27.39 -9.74 1.73
N VAL A 288 -26.16 -10.13 2.05
CA VAL A 288 -24.98 -9.25 1.93
C VAL A 288 -24.20 -9.50 0.65
N GLU A 289 -24.30 -10.70 0.07
CA GLU A 289 -23.49 -11.09 -1.09
C GLU A 289 -23.74 -10.19 -2.31
N ALA A 290 -25.00 -9.88 -2.61
CA ALA A 290 -25.36 -9.00 -3.72
C ALA A 290 -24.77 -7.59 -3.54
N VAL A 291 -24.88 -7.03 -2.33
CA VAL A 291 -24.34 -5.71 -2.00
C VAL A 291 -22.82 -5.70 -2.12
N LEU A 292 -22.12 -6.70 -1.56
CA LEU A 292 -20.67 -6.78 -1.67
C LEU A 292 -20.20 -6.98 -3.12
N ARG A 293 -21.00 -7.66 -3.95
CA ARG A 293 -20.76 -7.78 -5.39
C ARG A 293 -20.85 -6.42 -6.08
N ASP A 294 -21.79 -5.57 -5.71
CA ASP A 294 -21.89 -4.20 -6.25
C ASP A 294 -20.72 -3.32 -5.80
N LEU A 295 -20.23 -3.54 -4.57
CA LEU A 295 -19.10 -2.83 -3.98
C LEU A 295 -17.71 -3.44 -4.30
N HIS A 296 -17.63 -4.46 -5.15
CA HIS A 296 -16.37 -5.18 -5.48
C HIS A 296 -15.22 -4.27 -5.97
N SER A 297 -15.53 -3.09 -6.50
CA SER A 297 -14.54 -2.11 -6.97
C SER A 297 -13.81 -1.40 -5.83
N ILE A 298 -14.40 -1.40 -4.62
CA ILE A 298 -13.83 -0.80 -3.40
C ILE A 298 -13.59 -1.79 -2.28
N ILE A 299 -14.25 -2.95 -2.28
CA ILE A 299 -14.11 -4.02 -1.28
C ILE A 299 -13.53 -5.28 -1.94
N SER A 300 -12.54 -5.87 -1.28
CA SER A 300 -12.04 -7.20 -1.57
C SER A 300 -12.80 -8.24 -0.76
N LEU A 301 -13.38 -9.22 -1.45
CA LEU A 301 -13.85 -10.45 -0.82
C LEU A 301 -12.68 -11.41 -0.63
N PRO A 302 -12.62 -12.14 0.49
CA PRO A 302 -11.49 -12.99 0.80
C PRO A 302 -11.48 -14.28 -0.05
N PRO A 303 -10.38 -14.61 -0.73
CA PRO A 303 -10.02 -16.01 -0.97
C PRO A 303 -9.80 -16.73 0.36
N GLU A 304 -9.75 -18.06 0.36
CA GLU A 304 -9.49 -18.86 1.57
C GLU A 304 -8.31 -18.28 2.38
N GLY A 305 -8.56 -17.95 3.65
CA GLY A 305 -7.56 -17.42 4.59
C GLY A 305 -7.35 -15.90 4.59
N GLN A 306 -8.07 -15.12 3.78
CA GLN A 306 -8.05 -13.65 3.83
C GLN A 306 -9.25 -13.06 4.58
N THR A 307 -9.26 -11.73 4.75
CA THR A 307 -10.36 -11.00 5.37
C THR A 307 -11.00 -10.00 4.41
N ILE A 308 -12.27 -9.66 4.67
CA ILE A 308 -13.00 -8.60 3.98
C ILE A 308 -12.31 -7.27 4.30
N ARG A 309 -11.88 -6.54 3.26
CA ARG A 309 -11.14 -5.28 3.41
C ARG A 309 -11.36 -4.35 2.23
N PHE A 310 -11.15 -3.06 2.47
CA PHE A 310 -11.10 -2.07 1.39
C PHE A 310 -9.88 -2.27 0.51
N HIS A 311 -10.02 -2.03 -0.80
CA HIS A 311 -8.90 -2.09 -1.75
C HIS A 311 -7.86 -0.99 -1.51
N HIS A 312 -8.28 0.16 -0.99
CA HIS A 312 -7.41 1.31 -0.80
C HIS A 312 -7.81 2.11 0.44
N ARG A 313 -6.88 2.86 1.04
CA ARG A 313 -7.16 3.72 2.20
C ARG A 313 -8.06 4.91 1.85
N THR A 314 -8.00 5.42 0.63
CA THR A 314 -8.75 6.62 0.21
C THR A 314 -10.27 6.49 0.35
N ILE A 315 -10.83 5.28 0.25
CA ILE A 315 -12.26 5.08 0.53
C ILE A 315 -12.58 5.21 2.03
N ARG A 316 -11.67 4.79 2.92
CA ARG A 316 -11.80 5.06 4.36
C ARG A 316 -11.73 6.56 4.63
N ASP A 317 -10.76 7.25 4.04
CA ASP A 317 -10.62 8.71 4.19
C ASP A 317 -11.84 9.47 3.64
N TYR A 318 -12.47 8.95 2.58
CA TYR A 318 -13.73 9.48 2.04
C TYR A 318 -14.89 9.30 3.03
N LEU A 319 -15.09 8.08 3.54
CA LEU A 319 -16.17 7.74 4.48
C LEU A 319 -16.04 8.42 5.85
N LEU A 320 -14.80 8.76 6.26
CA LEU A 320 -14.51 9.50 7.50
C LEU A 320 -14.59 11.02 7.36
N CYS A 321 -14.88 11.55 6.17
CA CYS A 321 -14.99 12.99 5.93
C CYS A 321 -16.42 13.35 5.51
N LYS A 322 -17.15 14.02 6.41
CA LYS A 322 -18.56 14.37 6.21
C LYS A 322 -18.79 15.25 4.99
N GLU A 323 -17.86 16.16 4.71
CA GLU A 323 -17.92 17.06 3.57
C GLU A 323 -17.79 16.31 2.23
N ARG A 324 -17.05 15.19 2.22
CA ARG A 324 -16.82 14.36 1.03
C ARG A 324 -17.91 13.31 0.83
N SER A 325 -18.23 12.54 1.86
CA SER A 325 -19.14 11.39 1.78
C SER A 325 -20.60 11.69 2.09
N ARG A 326 -20.90 12.84 2.72
CA ARG A 326 -22.26 13.34 2.98
C ARG A 326 -23.15 12.29 3.68
N ASP A 327 -24.09 11.70 2.96
CA ASP A 327 -25.03 10.68 3.42
C ASP A 327 -24.37 9.32 3.69
N MET A 328 -23.19 9.10 3.12
CA MET A 328 -22.33 7.93 3.36
C MET A 328 -21.28 8.17 4.45
N TYR A 329 -21.34 9.30 5.16
CA TYR A 329 -20.44 9.59 6.28
C TYR A 329 -20.60 8.58 7.41
N LEU A 330 -19.48 8.13 7.96
CA LEU A 330 -19.41 7.17 9.04
C LEU A 330 -18.68 7.79 10.24
N ASP A 331 -19.40 7.93 11.34
CA ASP A 331 -18.81 8.18 12.66
C ASP A 331 -18.56 6.86 13.41
N SER A 332 -17.57 6.87 14.31
CA SER A 332 -17.20 5.72 15.14
C SER A 332 -18.25 5.44 16.20
#